data_AF-A0A8S3HRP8-F1
#
_entry.id   AF-A0A8S3HRP8-F1
#
_cell.length_a   1.000
_cell.length_b   1.000
_cell.length_c   1.000
_cell.angle_alpha   90.00
_cell.angle_beta   90.00
_cell.angle_gamma   90.00
#
_symmetry.space_group_name_H-M   'P 1'
#
loop_
_entity.id
_entity.type
_entity.pdbx_description
1 polymer ?
#
loop_
_entity_poly.entity_id
_entity_poly.type
_entity_poly.pdbx_seq_one_letter_code
_entity_poly.pdbx_strand_id
1 'polypeptide(L)'
;GLTSIGADNTNVNMGNNHSVYTLFNNEIENLFKGNCYCHILHNGVKWGHQHLTIDIEKFLMMTYAHFSRSAKRIEELKSYYEFYEQDFHIQKTNLELQKECITAIDLYRIITSLQYKLKQRLDTGFFGIHCRQILNRIPSDTSIELQASFVRFISTFLEYVDKYFSQNVAILEAIGHFGNGIENLTWNHIQKYIELTKIEDLNEDNLFNEFTELKLTFEIIKKKQVSLFDQIQFFLSNEQEKDTNTSLPMTIRQNEMDEKDEEDQT
;
A
#
# COMPACT_ATOMS: atom_id res chain seq x y z
N GLY A 1 -15.31 5.51 -21.59
CA GLY A 1 -14.93 5.07 -20.23
C GLY A 1 -13.46 4.67 -20.23
N LEU A 2 -12.72 4.88 -19.15
CA LEU A 2 -11.29 4.53 -19.09
C LEU A 2 -11.12 3.02 -18.94
N THR A 3 -10.41 2.39 -19.88
CA THR A 3 -10.12 0.95 -19.86
C THR A 3 -8.61 0.74 -19.93
N SER A 4 -8.08 -0.23 -19.19
CA SER A 4 -6.65 -0.55 -19.20
C SER A 4 -6.39 -2.03 -19.45
N ILE A 5 -5.29 -2.35 -20.13
CA ILE A 5 -4.81 -3.73 -20.28
C ILE A 5 -3.54 -3.91 -19.45
N GLY A 6 -3.61 -4.84 -18.49
CA GLY A 6 -2.46 -5.37 -17.76
C GLY A 6 -2.12 -6.77 -18.25
N ALA A 7 -0.96 -6.94 -18.87
CA ALA A 7 -0.43 -8.24 -19.29
C ALA A 7 1.10 -8.20 -19.25
N ASP A 8 1.76 -9.35 -19.42
CA ASP A 8 3.22 -9.40 -19.45
C ASP A 8 3.80 -8.42 -20.50
N ASN A 9 5.00 -7.90 -20.26
CA ASN A 9 5.60 -6.88 -21.12
C ASN A 9 6.29 -7.48 -22.38
N THR A 10 5.91 -8.68 -22.81
CA THR A 10 6.48 -9.25 -24.04
C THR A 10 6.03 -8.47 -25.27
N ASN A 11 6.79 -8.54 -26.36
CA ASN A 11 6.46 -7.83 -27.61
C ASN A 11 5.09 -8.25 -28.17
N VAL A 12 4.67 -9.50 -27.97
CA VAL A 12 3.36 -9.99 -28.43
C VAL A 12 2.23 -9.26 -27.71
N ASN A 13 2.39 -8.96 -26.41
CA ASN A 13 1.36 -8.31 -25.62
C ASN A 13 1.45 -6.78 -25.67
N MET A 14 2.66 -6.23 -25.52
CA MET A 14 2.92 -4.80 -25.29
C MET A 14 3.85 -4.17 -26.33
N GLY A 15 4.16 -4.84 -27.44
CA GLY A 15 5.01 -4.30 -28.51
C GLY A 15 4.39 -3.13 -29.26
N ASN A 16 5.21 -2.42 -30.04
CA ASN A 16 4.78 -1.24 -30.81
C ASN A 16 4.09 -1.58 -32.13
N ASN A 17 4.29 -2.80 -32.64
CA ASN A 17 3.75 -3.26 -33.91
C ASN A 17 3.00 -4.57 -33.71
N HIS A 18 1.72 -4.60 -34.09
CA HIS A 18 0.89 -5.81 -34.13
C HIS A 18 0.91 -6.63 -32.83
N SER A 19 0.93 -5.93 -31.70
CA SER A 19 0.74 -6.50 -30.37
C SER A 19 -0.73 -6.50 -29.97
N VAL A 20 -1.08 -7.31 -28.97
CA VAL A 20 -2.41 -7.33 -28.35
C VAL A 20 -2.86 -5.91 -27.97
N TYR A 21 -1.97 -5.11 -27.36
CA TYR A 21 -2.25 -3.71 -27.07
C TYR A 21 -2.58 -2.89 -28.32
N THR A 22 -1.74 -2.96 -29.38
CA THR A 22 -2.00 -2.15 -30.60
C THR A 22 -3.27 -2.56 -31.33
N LEU A 23 -3.68 -3.83 -31.23
CA LEU A 23 -4.93 -4.31 -31.80
C LEU A 23 -6.13 -3.72 -31.04
N PHE A 24 -6.12 -3.80 -29.71
CA PHE A 24 -7.20 -3.23 -28.90
C PHE A 24 -7.22 -1.70 -28.92
N ASN A 25 -6.07 -1.04 -29.02
CA ASN A 25 -5.99 0.42 -29.06
C ASN A 25 -6.62 1.02 -30.33
N ASN A 26 -6.81 0.21 -31.38
CA ASN A 26 -7.53 0.63 -32.59
C ASN A 26 -9.06 0.53 -32.44
N GLU A 27 -9.54 -0.25 -31.47
CA GLU A 27 -10.97 -0.52 -31.27
C GLU A 27 -11.55 0.13 -30.00
N ILE A 28 -10.71 0.34 -28.98
CA ILE A 28 -11.09 0.89 -27.68
C ILE A 28 -10.49 2.27 -27.54
N GLU A 29 -11.37 3.27 -27.55
CA GLU A 29 -10.99 4.65 -27.28
C GLU A 29 -10.49 4.83 -25.84
N ASN A 30 -9.47 5.67 -25.66
CA ASN A 30 -8.84 5.93 -24.36
C ASN A 30 -8.28 4.67 -23.67
N LEU A 31 -7.81 3.69 -24.44
CA LEU A 31 -7.20 2.46 -23.91
C LEU A 31 -5.80 2.71 -23.32
N PHE A 32 -5.68 2.44 -22.03
CA PHE A 32 -4.46 2.64 -21.27
C PHE A 32 -3.57 1.40 -21.26
N LYS A 33 -2.27 1.61 -21.50
CA LYS A 33 -1.26 0.55 -21.47
C LYS A 33 -0.79 0.31 -20.04
N GLY A 34 -1.47 -0.59 -19.32
CA GLY A 34 -1.19 -0.87 -17.92
C GLY A 34 0.15 -1.56 -17.66
N ASN A 35 0.64 -2.38 -18.61
CA ASN A 35 1.82 -3.26 -18.45
C ASN A 35 1.71 -4.20 -17.21
N CYS A 36 2.61 -5.16 -17.09
CA CYS A 36 2.78 -5.97 -15.88
C CYS A 36 3.96 -5.45 -15.09
N TYR A 37 3.68 -4.79 -13.97
CA TYR A 37 4.69 -4.17 -13.12
C TYR A 37 5.63 -5.20 -12.47
N CYS A 38 5.13 -6.39 -12.12
CA CYS A 38 6.00 -7.50 -11.67
C CYS A 38 7.03 -7.87 -12.74
N HIS A 39 6.63 -7.85 -14.01
CA HIS A 39 7.52 -8.10 -15.12
C HIS A 39 8.47 -6.92 -15.38
N ILE A 40 8.04 -5.67 -15.16
CA ILE A 40 8.93 -4.49 -15.21
C ILE A 40 10.02 -4.60 -14.15
N LEU A 41 9.67 -4.91 -12.90
CA LEU A 41 10.61 -5.07 -11.80
C LEU A 41 11.55 -6.26 -12.03
N HIS A 42 11.01 -7.41 -12.45
CA HIS A 42 11.79 -8.59 -12.78
C HIS A 42 12.82 -8.30 -13.87
N ASN A 43 12.39 -7.63 -14.95
CA ASN A 43 13.29 -7.25 -16.03
C ASN A 43 14.31 -6.22 -15.55
N GLY A 44 13.91 -5.20 -14.78
CA GLY A 44 14.85 -4.24 -14.21
C GLY A 44 15.96 -4.91 -13.41
N VAL A 45 15.62 -5.89 -12.57
CA VAL A 45 16.61 -6.70 -11.84
C VAL A 45 17.47 -7.49 -12.83
N LYS A 46 16.86 -8.18 -13.79
CA LYS A 46 17.56 -8.98 -14.81
C LYS A 46 18.58 -8.15 -15.60
N TRP A 47 18.22 -6.93 -16.01
CA TRP A 47 19.11 -6.02 -16.74
C TRP A 47 20.20 -5.46 -15.83
N GLY A 48 19.86 -5.03 -14.62
CA GLY A 48 20.85 -4.59 -13.64
C GLY A 48 21.90 -5.68 -13.34
N HIS A 49 21.44 -6.93 -13.23
CA HIS A 49 22.26 -8.08 -12.87
C HIS A 49 23.38 -8.38 -13.87
N GLN A 50 23.20 -8.04 -15.15
CA GLN A 50 24.22 -8.17 -16.18
C GLN A 50 25.48 -7.32 -15.90
N HIS A 51 25.35 -6.31 -15.03
CA HIS A 51 26.44 -5.41 -14.66
C HIS A 51 27.14 -5.78 -13.37
N LEU A 52 26.64 -6.80 -12.66
CA LEU A 52 27.32 -7.31 -11.47
C LEU A 52 28.53 -8.12 -11.91
N THR A 53 29.67 -7.82 -11.28
CA THR A 53 30.93 -8.57 -11.49
C THR A 53 30.86 -10.00 -10.95
N ILE A 54 29.83 -10.27 -10.13
CA ILE A 54 29.51 -11.58 -9.59
C ILE A 54 28.41 -12.17 -10.47
N ASP A 55 28.71 -13.30 -11.10
CA ASP A 55 27.72 -14.13 -11.78
C ASP A 55 26.83 -14.79 -10.72
N ILE A 56 25.80 -14.06 -10.29
CA ILE A 56 24.87 -14.54 -9.26
C ILE A 56 24.10 -15.76 -9.78
N GLU A 57 23.87 -15.94 -11.09
CA GLU A 57 23.20 -17.13 -11.59
C GLU A 57 24.09 -18.37 -11.39
N LYS A 58 25.38 -18.27 -11.71
CA LYS A 58 26.37 -19.29 -11.38
C LYS A 58 26.53 -19.50 -9.88
N PHE A 59 26.51 -18.43 -9.08
CA PHE A 59 26.52 -18.53 -7.62
C PHE A 59 25.27 -19.24 -7.08
N LEU A 60 24.08 -18.93 -7.61
CA LEU A 60 22.81 -19.58 -7.25
C LEU A 60 22.83 -21.05 -7.67
N MET A 61 23.33 -21.38 -8.85
CA MET A 61 23.49 -22.77 -9.30
C MET A 61 24.50 -23.54 -8.45
N MET A 62 25.62 -22.92 -8.08
CA MET A 62 26.61 -23.52 -7.18
C MET A 62 26.06 -23.73 -5.77
N THR A 63 25.34 -22.73 -5.26
CA THR A 63 24.66 -22.76 -3.96
C THR A 63 23.57 -23.84 -3.96
N TYR A 64 22.72 -23.87 -4.99
CA TYR A 64 21.71 -24.90 -5.18
C TYR A 64 22.35 -26.29 -5.26
N ALA A 65 23.41 -26.48 -6.06
CA ALA A 65 24.14 -27.74 -6.16
C ALA A 65 24.79 -28.15 -4.83
N HIS A 66 25.24 -27.19 -4.02
CA HIS A 66 25.81 -27.45 -2.70
C HIS A 66 24.73 -27.98 -1.74
N PHE A 67 23.61 -27.27 -1.63
CA PHE A 67 22.53 -27.58 -0.70
C PHE A 67 21.70 -28.79 -1.14
N SER A 68 21.29 -28.89 -2.41
CA SER A 68 20.45 -29.98 -2.95
C SER A 68 21.03 -31.39 -2.78
N ARG A 69 22.35 -31.51 -2.61
CA ARG A 69 23.06 -32.78 -2.46
C ARG A 69 23.04 -33.35 -1.03
N SER A 70 22.40 -32.69 -0.07
CA SER A 70 22.36 -33.18 1.32
C SER A 70 21.09 -32.73 2.04
N ALA A 71 20.32 -33.70 2.53
CA ALA A 71 19.15 -33.44 3.38
C ALA A 71 19.49 -32.56 4.58
N LYS A 72 20.63 -32.82 5.25
CA LYS A 72 21.13 -32.01 6.35
C LYS A 72 21.35 -30.54 5.95
N ARG A 73 22.00 -30.30 4.81
CA ARG A 73 22.26 -28.93 4.34
C ARG A 73 20.96 -28.24 3.93
N ILE A 74 20.00 -28.97 3.36
CA ILE A 74 18.65 -28.43 3.08
C ILE A 74 17.97 -28.00 4.38
N GLU A 75 18.03 -28.82 5.44
CA GLU A 75 17.49 -28.49 6.76
C GLU A 75 18.14 -27.22 7.35
N GLU A 76 19.47 -27.10 7.24
CA GLU A 76 20.23 -25.91 7.68
C GLU A 76 19.89 -24.65 6.88
N LEU A 77 19.67 -24.79 5.56
CA LEU A 77 19.23 -23.67 4.72
C LEU A 77 17.81 -23.23 5.07
N LYS A 78 16.92 -24.17 5.39
CA LYS A 78 15.55 -23.87 5.83
C LYS A 78 15.54 -23.11 7.16
N SER A 79 16.32 -23.53 8.15
CA SER A 79 16.40 -22.82 9.43
C SER A 79 17.03 -21.43 9.28
N TYR A 80 17.99 -21.26 8.37
CA TYR A 80 18.51 -19.95 8.00
C TYR A 80 17.46 -19.07 7.30
N TYR A 81 16.67 -19.65 6.38
CA TYR A 81 15.57 -18.93 5.72
C TYR A 81 14.49 -18.51 6.72
N GLU A 82 14.10 -19.37 7.66
CA GLU A 82 13.16 -19.04 8.75
C GLU A 82 13.69 -17.90 9.64
N PHE A 83 15.01 -17.82 9.83
CA PHE A 83 15.67 -16.70 10.50
C PHE A 83 15.71 -15.43 9.61
N TYR A 84 15.96 -15.57 8.30
CA TYR A 84 16.05 -14.46 7.35
C TYR A 84 14.68 -13.89 6.93
N GLU A 85 13.60 -14.67 7.05
CA GLU A 85 12.22 -14.16 6.92
C GLU A 85 11.89 -13.07 7.96
N GLN A 86 12.74 -12.90 8.98
CA GLN A 86 12.66 -11.77 9.90
C GLN A 86 13.19 -10.45 9.29
N ASP A 87 13.88 -10.47 8.15
CA ASP A 87 14.32 -9.27 7.42
C ASP A 87 13.17 -8.74 6.52
N PHE A 88 12.22 -8.16 7.24
CA PHE A 88 10.83 -7.89 6.87
C PHE A 88 10.63 -7.06 5.60
N HIS A 89 11.56 -6.20 5.18
CA HIS A 89 11.22 -5.13 4.24
C HIS A 89 11.20 -5.50 2.76
N ILE A 90 12.08 -6.39 2.29
CA ILE A 90 12.12 -6.77 0.86
C ILE A 90 11.08 -7.86 0.56
N GLN A 91 10.96 -8.84 1.45
CA GLN A 91 9.91 -9.86 1.35
C GLN A 91 8.52 -9.25 1.50
N LYS A 92 8.30 -8.33 2.45
CA LYS A 92 7.01 -7.63 2.57
C LYS A 92 6.63 -6.94 1.28
N THR A 93 7.55 -6.24 0.62
CA THR A 93 7.26 -5.60 -0.66
C THR A 93 6.94 -6.63 -1.76
N ASN A 94 7.67 -7.75 -1.85
CA ASN A 94 7.40 -8.79 -2.86
C ASN A 94 6.08 -9.55 -2.58
N LEU A 95 5.78 -9.87 -1.32
CA LEU A 95 4.52 -10.46 -0.88
C LEU A 95 3.36 -9.50 -1.08
N GLU A 96 3.54 -8.22 -0.76
CA GLU A 96 2.57 -7.16 -1.05
C GLU A 96 2.31 -7.11 -2.56
N LEU A 97 3.35 -7.20 -3.40
CA LEU A 97 3.31 -7.28 -4.87
C LEU A 97 2.68 -8.56 -5.45
N GLN A 98 2.57 -9.62 -4.66
CA GLN A 98 1.99 -10.91 -5.07
C GLN A 98 0.58 -11.15 -4.53
N LYS A 99 0.04 -10.25 -3.68
CA LYS A 99 -1.34 -10.37 -3.19
C LYS A 99 -2.32 -10.19 -4.36
N GLU A 100 -3.38 -11.00 -4.38
CA GLU A 100 -4.40 -11.05 -5.44
C GLU A 100 -5.18 -9.73 -5.66
N CYS A 101 -5.01 -8.71 -4.81
CA CYS A 101 -5.77 -7.46 -4.86
C CYS A 101 -4.93 -6.20 -4.59
N ILE A 102 -3.82 -6.01 -5.29
CA ILE A 102 -3.08 -4.74 -5.21
C ILE A 102 -3.72 -3.74 -6.14
N THR A 103 -4.20 -2.64 -5.60
CA THR A 103 -4.72 -1.55 -6.43
C THR A 103 -3.57 -0.90 -7.20
N ALA A 104 -3.86 -0.28 -8.35
CA ALA A 104 -2.85 0.49 -9.09
C ALA A 104 -2.17 1.57 -8.21
N ILE A 105 -2.87 2.05 -7.19
CA ILE A 105 -2.39 3.01 -6.18
C ILE A 105 -1.31 2.39 -5.29
N ASP A 106 -1.58 1.21 -4.72
CA ASP A 106 -0.63 0.52 -3.84
C ASP A 106 0.64 0.17 -4.60
N LEU A 107 0.49 -0.25 -5.84
CA LEU A 107 1.58 -0.55 -6.75
C LEU A 107 2.42 0.69 -7.07
N TYR A 108 1.77 1.81 -7.36
CA TYR A 108 2.45 3.09 -7.57
C TYR A 108 3.25 3.52 -6.33
N ARG A 109 2.65 3.42 -5.15
CA ARG A 109 3.32 3.76 -3.88
C ARG A 109 4.53 2.87 -3.63
N ILE A 110 4.41 1.57 -3.87
CA ILE A 110 5.49 0.59 -3.71
C ILE A 110 6.67 0.94 -4.63
N ILE A 111 6.40 1.13 -5.93
CA ILE A 111 7.45 1.40 -6.92
C ILE A 111 8.12 2.75 -6.67
N THR A 112 7.34 3.79 -6.39
CA THR A 112 7.87 5.13 -6.09
C THR A 112 8.73 5.11 -4.83
N SER A 113 8.31 4.39 -3.78
CA SER A 113 9.09 4.20 -2.55
C SER A 113 10.41 3.46 -2.81
N LEU A 114 10.38 2.42 -3.65
CA LEU A 114 11.58 1.68 -4.05
C LEU A 114 12.55 2.57 -4.83
N GLN A 115 12.07 3.31 -5.83
CA GLN A 115 12.87 4.24 -6.62
C GLN A 115 13.53 5.30 -5.73
N TYR A 116 12.77 5.91 -4.83
CA TYR A 116 13.28 6.89 -3.88
C TYR A 116 14.41 6.30 -3.02
N LYS A 117 14.18 5.13 -2.42
CA LYS A 117 15.19 4.45 -1.58
C LYS A 117 16.46 4.09 -2.36
N LEU A 118 16.33 3.61 -3.59
CA LEU A 118 17.47 3.25 -4.44
C LEU A 118 18.26 4.48 -4.89
N LYS A 119 17.57 5.56 -5.24
CA LYS A 119 18.20 6.84 -5.60
C LYS A 119 18.97 7.43 -4.41
N GLN A 120 18.36 7.43 -3.22
CA GLN A 120 19.06 7.84 -2.00
C GLN A 120 20.31 7.01 -1.73
N ARG A 121 20.30 5.70 -2.02
CA ARG A 121 21.50 4.85 -1.89
C ARG A 121 22.60 5.23 -2.86
N LEU A 122 22.27 5.58 -4.11
CA LEU A 122 23.24 6.09 -5.07
C LEU A 122 23.82 7.43 -4.61
N ASP A 123 22.96 8.38 -4.27
CA ASP A 123 23.36 9.74 -3.89
C ASP A 123 24.25 9.76 -2.64
N THR A 124 24.01 8.83 -1.71
CA THR A 124 24.75 8.72 -0.44
C THR A 124 25.89 7.69 -0.46
N GLY A 125 26.04 6.92 -1.54
CA GLY A 125 26.96 5.77 -1.57
C GLY A 125 26.64 4.71 -0.50
N PHE A 126 25.37 4.55 -0.13
CA PHE A 126 24.96 3.67 0.97
C PHE A 126 24.68 2.22 0.50
N PHE A 127 25.63 1.33 0.74
CA PHE A 127 25.53 -0.10 0.42
C PHE A 127 24.98 -0.99 1.55
N GLY A 128 24.66 -0.40 2.72
CA GLY A 128 24.25 -1.15 3.91
C GLY A 128 25.42 -1.61 4.78
N ILE A 129 25.15 -1.88 6.05
CA ILE A 129 26.19 -2.12 7.06
C ILE A 129 26.99 -3.41 6.79
N HIS A 130 26.32 -4.50 6.44
CA HIS A 130 26.97 -5.78 6.13
C HIS A 130 27.82 -5.70 4.86
N CYS A 131 27.33 -5.02 3.81
CA CYS A 131 28.10 -4.83 2.59
C CYS A 131 29.36 -4.01 2.87
N ARG A 132 29.26 -2.90 3.63
CA ARG A 132 30.44 -2.11 4.05
C ARG A 132 31.45 -2.94 4.85
N GLN A 133 31.00 -3.77 5.77
CA GLN A 133 31.88 -4.65 6.54
C GLN A 133 32.66 -5.61 5.64
N ILE A 134 32.03 -6.14 4.60
CA ILE A 134 32.68 -7.02 3.61
C ILE A 134 33.65 -6.21 2.73
N LEU A 135 33.21 -5.05 2.22
CA LEU A 135 34.01 -4.16 1.38
C LEU A 135 35.30 -3.69 2.06
N ASN A 136 35.30 -3.57 3.39
CA ASN A 136 36.48 -3.21 4.19
C ASN A 136 37.45 -4.38 4.43
N ARG A 137 37.02 -5.62 4.18
CA ARG A 137 37.81 -6.84 4.43
C ARG A 137 38.47 -7.40 3.16
N ILE A 138 38.07 -6.92 2.00
CA ILE A 138 38.59 -7.36 0.70
C ILE A 138 39.63 -6.37 0.15
N PRO A 139 40.47 -6.77 -0.82
CA PRO A 139 41.43 -5.87 -1.46
C PRO A 139 40.77 -4.62 -2.03
N SER A 140 41.48 -3.49 -1.95
CA SER A 140 40.98 -2.17 -2.37
C SER A 140 40.46 -2.17 -3.81
N ASP A 141 41.22 -2.75 -4.74
CA ASP A 141 40.85 -2.78 -6.16
C ASP A 141 39.54 -3.55 -6.37
N THR A 142 39.39 -4.71 -5.72
CA THR A 142 38.16 -5.52 -5.75
C THR A 142 36.99 -4.79 -5.10
N SER A 143 37.24 -4.05 -4.01
CA SER A 143 36.23 -3.23 -3.33
C SER A 143 35.70 -2.12 -4.22
N ILE A 144 36.60 -1.40 -4.90
CA ILE A 144 36.25 -0.35 -5.86
C ILE A 144 35.45 -0.93 -7.02
N GLU A 145 35.90 -2.05 -7.59
CA GLU A 145 35.23 -2.69 -8.73
C GLU A 145 33.81 -3.18 -8.36
N LEU A 146 33.66 -3.77 -7.17
CA LEU A 146 32.37 -4.25 -6.66
C LEU A 146 31.42 -3.09 -6.35
N GLN A 147 31.91 -2.00 -5.76
CA GLN A 147 31.10 -0.79 -5.55
C GLN A 147 30.64 -0.20 -6.88
N ALA A 148 31.53 -0.13 -7.87
CA ALA A 148 31.18 0.34 -9.20
C ALA A 148 30.14 -0.56 -9.89
N SER A 149 30.20 -1.88 -9.68
CA SER A 149 29.21 -2.82 -10.22
C SER A 149 27.85 -2.69 -9.54
N PHE A 150 27.80 -2.46 -8.22
CA PHE A 150 26.56 -2.13 -7.50
C PHE A 150 25.94 -0.82 -7.98
N VAL A 151 26.75 0.22 -8.20
CA VAL A 151 26.26 1.49 -8.74
C VAL A 151 25.65 1.28 -10.12
N ARG A 152 26.36 0.58 -11.03
CA ARG A 152 25.82 0.24 -12.36
C ARG A 152 24.53 -0.56 -12.28
N PHE A 153 24.46 -1.56 -11.39
CA PHE A 153 23.24 -2.34 -11.17
C PHE A 153 22.05 -1.44 -10.82
N ILE A 154 22.19 -0.57 -9.81
CA ILE A 154 21.10 0.29 -9.36
C ILE A 154 20.72 1.30 -10.44
N SER A 155 21.71 1.91 -11.11
CA SER A 155 21.46 2.86 -12.21
C SER A 155 20.68 2.20 -13.35
N THR A 156 21.13 1.05 -13.86
CA THR A 156 20.44 0.32 -14.93
C THR A 156 19.03 -0.12 -14.51
N PHE A 157 18.86 -0.57 -13.27
CA PHE A 157 17.54 -0.90 -12.73
C PHE A 157 16.61 0.31 -12.76
N LEU A 158 17.07 1.47 -12.26
CA LEU A 158 16.28 2.70 -12.21
C LEU A 158 15.93 3.18 -13.62
N GLU A 159 16.88 3.17 -14.56
CA GLU A 159 16.63 3.52 -15.96
C GLU A 159 15.56 2.62 -16.60
N TYR A 160 15.61 1.32 -16.33
CA TYR A 160 14.62 0.38 -16.85
C TYR A 160 13.24 0.64 -16.25
N VAL A 161 13.16 0.80 -14.92
CA VAL A 161 11.89 1.11 -14.26
C VAL A 161 11.34 2.42 -14.78
N ASP A 162 12.14 3.49 -14.87
CA ASP A 162 11.70 4.79 -15.39
C ASP A 162 11.17 4.67 -16.83
N LYS A 163 11.83 3.89 -17.69
CA LYS A 163 11.39 3.73 -19.08
C LYS A 163 9.98 3.14 -19.22
N TYR A 164 9.62 2.19 -18.37
CA TYR A 164 8.37 1.42 -18.52
C TYR A 164 7.29 1.80 -17.49
N PHE A 165 7.68 2.39 -16.37
CA PHE A 165 6.77 2.86 -15.32
C PHE A 165 6.36 4.33 -15.55
N SER A 166 7.28 5.19 -15.99
CA SER A 166 7.04 6.64 -16.10
C SER A 166 6.03 7.06 -17.16
N GLN A 167 5.66 6.14 -18.07
CA GLN A 167 4.66 6.39 -19.11
C GLN A 167 3.28 6.76 -18.53
N ASN A 168 3.02 6.31 -17.31
CA ASN A 168 1.71 6.35 -16.67
C ASN A 168 1.71 7.10 -15.32
N VAL A 169 2.85 7.67 -14.95
CA VAL A 169 3.06 8.23 -13.59
C VAL A 169 2.09 9.35 -13.26
N ALA A 170 1.77 10.25 -14.19
CA ALA A 170 0.85 11.36 -13.91
C ALA A 170 -0.55 10.88 -13.52
N ILE A 171 -1.08 9.87 -14.22
CA ILE A 171 -2.39 9.28 -13.93
C ILE A 171 -2.33 8.46 -12.63
N LEU A 172 -1.27 7.67 -12.43
CA LEU A 172 -1.09 6.87 -11.21
C LEU A 172 -0.91 7.75 -9.97
N GLU A 173 -0.22 8.88 -10.10
CA GLU A 173 -0.08 9.90 -9.06
C GLU A 173 -1.44 10.54 -8.73
N ALA A 174 -2.20 10.93 -9.76
CA ALA A 174 -3.53 11.51 -9.58
C ALA A 174 -4.49 10.53 -8.90
N ILE A 175 -4.53 9.26 -9.34
CA ILE A 175 -5.33 8.21 -8.70
C ILE A 175 -4.80 7.89 -7.30
N GLY A 176 -3.49 8.04 -7.06
CA GLY A 176 -2.84 7.81 -5.77
C GLY A 176 -3.45 8.61 -4.63
N HIS A 177 -3.96 9.81 -4.90
CA HIS A 177 -4.64 10.64 -3.90
C HIS A 177 -5.95 10.02 -3.38
N PHE A 178 -6.64 9.19 -4.17
CA PHE A 178 -7.88 8.52 -3.76
C PHE A 178 -7.63 7.43 -2.70
N GLY A 179 -6.39 6.90 -2.62
CA GLY A 179 -5.99 5.91 -1.61
C GLY A 179 -5.65 6.50 -0.24
N ASN A 180 -5.57 7.84 -0.12
CA ASN A 180 -5.19 8.51 1.13
C ASN A 180 -6.38 8.82 2.06
N GLY A 181 -7.54 8.23 1.79
CA GLY A 181 -8.78 8.54 2.52
C GLY A 181 -9.47 9.78 1.95
N ILE A 182 -10.81 9.76 2.00
CA ILE A 182 -11.63 10.84 1.44
C ILE A 182 -11.35 12.17 2.16
N GLU A 183 -11.04 12.17 3.45
CA GLU A 183 -10.70 13.36 4.24
C GLU A 183 -9.55 14.17 3.64
N ASN A 184 -8.58 13.50 3.03
CA ASN A 184 -7.40 14.12 2.41
C ASN A 184 -7.59 14.43 0.91
N LEU A 185 -8.69 13.95 0.31
CA LEU A 185 -9.03 14.23 -1.07
C LEU A 185 -9.55 15.67 -1.21
N THR A 186 -9.10 16.39 -2.24
CA THR A 186 -9.53 17.77 -2.55
C THR A 186 -10.10 17.80 -3.95
N TRP A 187 -10.91 18.81 -4.27
CA TRP A 187 -11.44 18.98 -5.62
C TRP A 187 -10.33 19.12 -6.67
N ASN A 188 -9.24 19.82 -6.35
CA ASN A 188 -8.07 19.94 -7.23
C ASN A 188 -7.48 18.56 -7.60
N HIS A 189 -7.48 17.59 -6.69
CA HIS A 189 -7.02 16.22 -7.00
C HIS A 189 -7.94 15.54 -8.03
N ILE A 190 -9.26 15.77 -7.94
CA ILE A 190 -10.24 15.23 -8.88
C ILE A 190 -10.13 15.94 -10.23
N GLN A 191 -10.01 17.27 -10.25
CA GLN A 191 -9.82 18.04 -11.50
C GLN A 191 -8.57 17.60 -12.24
N LYS A 192 -7.44 17.44 -11.55
CA LYS A 192 -6.20 16.93 -12.15
C LYS A 192 -6.39 15.55 -12.79
N TYR A 193 -7.21 14.68 -12.20
CA TYR A 193 -7.55 13.39 -12.80
C TYR A 193 -8.42 13.53 -14.05
N ILE A 194 -9.41 14.42 -14.04
CA ILE A 194 -10.28 14.72 -15.20
C ILE A 194 -9.45 15.21 -16.38
N GLU A 195 -8.56 16.19 -16.14
CA GLU A 195 -7.67 16.75 -17.15
C GLU A 195 -6.78 15.68 -17.80
N LEU A 196 -6.26 14.74 -16.99
CA LEU A 196 -5.37 13.68 -17.47
C LEU A 196 -6.12 12.57 -18.23
N THR A 197 -7.36 12.28 -17.86
CA THR A 197 -8.16 11.20 -18.45
C THR A 197 -8.98 11.61 -19.65
N LYS A 198 -9.17 12.93 -19.86
CA LYS A 198 -9.88 13.50 -21.02
C LYS A 198 -11.25 12.84 -21.25
N ILE A 199 -11.99 12.62 -20.17
CA ILE A 199 -13.31 11.99 -20.25
C ILE A 199 -14.24 12.95 -20.99
N GLU A 200 -14.70 12.53 -22.17
CA GLU A 200 -15.70 13.26 -22.94
C GLU A 200 -17.06 13.22 -22.23
N ASP A 201 -17.83 14.30 -22.39
CA ASP A 201 -19.18 14.49 -21.83
C ASP A 201 -19.29 14.41 -20.29
N LEU A 202 -18.19 14.64 -19.57
CA LEU A 202 -18.23 14.73 -18.11
C LEU A 202 -18.89 16.03 -17.65
N ASN A 203 -19.98 15.93 -16.88
CA ASN A 203 -20.57 17.08 -16.20
C ASN A 203 -19.82 17.35 -14.89
N GLU A 204 -18.88 18.30 -14.92
CA GLU A 204 -18.06 18.68 -13.77
C GLU A 204 -18.88 19.24 -12.60
N ASP A 205 -19.97 19.98 -12.86
CA ASP A 205 -20.82 20.55 -11.82
C ASP A 205 -21.53 19.45 -11.02
N ASN A 206 -22.08 18.44 -11.70
CA ASN A 206 -22.69 17.29 -11.05
C ASN A 206 -21.65 16.51 -10.22
N LEU A 207 -20.46 16.29 -10.78
CA LEU A 207 -19.39 15.59 -10.07
C LEU A 207 -18.90 16.36 -8.84
N PHE A 208 -18.84 17.69 -8.91
CA PHE A 208 -18.50 18.55 -7.76
C PHE A 208 -19.56 18.44 -6.65
N ASN A 209 -20.84 18.42 -7.02
CA ASN A 209 -21.93 18.24 -6.08
C ASN A 209 -21.85 16.87 -5.41
N GLU A 210 -21.68 15.79 -6.18
CA GLU A 210 -21.49 14.43 -5.67
C GLU A 210 -20.29 14.35 -4.71
N PHE A 211 -19.15 14.93 -5.09
CA PHE A 211 -17.96 14.98 -4.23
C PHE A 211 -18.25 15.68 -2.90
N THR A 212 -18.96 16.80 -2.93
CA THR A 212 -19.32 17.58 -1.74
C THR A 212 -20.29 16.81 -0.84
N GLU A 213 -21.31 16.17 -1.42
CA GLU A 213 -22.25 15.31 -0.69
C GLU A 213 -21.56 14.11 -0.04
N LEU A 214 -20.61 13.49 -0.75
CA LEU A 214 -19.86 12.34 -0.25
C LEU A 214 -18.94 12.75 0.91
N LYS A 215 -18.27 13.92 0.81
CA LYS A 215 -17.51 14.53 1.91
C LYS A 215 -18.37 14.82 3.13
N LEU A 216 -19.54 15.44 2.94
CA LEU A 216 -20.47 15.74 4.03
C LEU A 216 -20.97 14.46 4.71
N THR A 217 -21.34 13.46 3.91
CA THR A 217 -21.80 12.16 4.40
C THR A 217 -20.70 11.46 5.20
N PHE A 218 -19.46 11.48 4.71
CA PHE A 218 -18.32 10.93 5.42
C PHE A 218 -18.11 11.62 6.78
N GLU A 219 -18.17 12.95 6.84
CA GLU A 219 -18.04 13.68 8.11
C GLU A 219 -19.18 13.35 9.10
N ILE A 220 -20.41 13.18 8.60
CA ILE A 220 -21.55 12.72 9.42
C ILE A 220 -21.29 11.31 9.96
N ILE A 221 -20.86 10.38 9.10
CA ILE A 221 -20.56 8.99 9.50
C ILE A 221 -19.41 8.95 10.50
N LYS A 222 -18.34 9.71 10.26
CA LYS A 222 -17.18 9.82 11.14
C LYS A 222 -17.56 10.36 12.52
N LYS A 223 -18.46 11.34 12.59
CA LYS A 223 -19.02 11.85 13.86
C LYS A 223 -19.95 10.84 14.55
N LYS A 224 -20.67 10.02 13.78
CA LYS A 224 -21.54 8.94 14.29
C LYS A 224 -20.74 7.70 14.72
N GLN A 225 -19.54 7.49 14.20
CA GLN A 225 -18.54 6.59 14.77
C GLN A 225 -17.96 7.23 16.03
N VAL A 226 -18.82 7.38 17.02
CA VAL A 226 -18.47 7.58 18.42
C VAL A 226 -17.48 6.47 18.78
N SER A 227 -16.30 6.79 19.33
CA SER A 227 -15.34 5.75 19.70
C SER A 227 -16.00 4.77 20.68
N LEU A 228 -15.58 3.51 20.75
CA LEU A 228 -16.14 2.56 21.73
C LEU A 228 -16.08 3.15 23.16
N PHE A 229 -15.04 3.93 23.44
CA PHE A 229 -14.88 4.67 24.69
C PHE A 229 -15.97 5.74 24.90
N ASP A 230 -16.26 6.54 23.89
CA ASP A 230 -17.30 7.57 23.95
C ASP A 230 -18.72 6.96 23.98
N GLN A 231 -18.92 5.78 23.37
CA GLN A 231 -20.18 5.03 23.44
C GLN A 231 -20.40 4.48 24.87
N ILE A 232 -19.34 3.96 25.50
CA ILE A 232 -19.37 3.51 26.89
C ILE A 232 -19.57 4.69 27.85
N GLN A 233 -18.90 5.83 27.63
CA GLN A 233 -19.09 7.04 28.44
C GLN A 233 -20.52 7.58 28.33
N PHE A 234 -21.10 7.63 27.14
CA PHE A 234 -22.49 8.02 26.93
C PHE A 234 -23.47 7.07 27.64
N PHE A 235 -23.21 5.76 27.61
CA PHE A 235 -24.00 4.77 28.34
C PHE A 235 -23.93 4.98 29.86
N LEU A 236 -22.73 5.13 30.41
CA LEU A 236 -22.52 5.35 31.85
C LEU A 236 -23.14 6.67 32.33
N SER A 237 -23.09 7.72 31.51
CA SER A 237 -23.68 9.03 31.82
C SER A 237 -25.22 8.96 31.89
N ASN A 238 -25.85 8.17 31.02
CA ASN A 238 -27.30 8.01 30.98
C ASN A 238 -27.85 7.06 32.06
N GLU A 239 -27.03 6.19 32.66
CA GLU A 239 -27.44 5.38 33.82
C GLU A 239 -27.46 6.20 35.12
N GLN A 240 -26.55 7.17 35.28
CA GLN A 240 -26.54 8.04 36.46
C GLN A 240 -27.77 8.96 36.54
N GLU A 241 -28.32 9.40 35.40
CA GLU A 241 -29.57 10.19 35.38
C GLU A 241 -30.82 9.37 35.75
N LYS A 242 -30.80 8.05 35.54
CA LYS A 242 -31.93 7.17 35.90
C LYS A 242 -32.01 6.91 37.41
N ASP A 243 -30.87 6.87 38.10
CA ASP A 243 -30.85 6.64 39.55
C ASP A 243 -31.18 7.90 40.37
N THR A 244 -31.04 9.11 39.82
CA THR A 244 -31.38 10.35 40.53
C THR A 244 -32.87 10.72 40.50
N ASN A 245 -33.70 10.06 39.69
CA ASN A 245 -35.15 10.33 39.60
C ASN A 245 -36.02 9.37 40.43
N THR A 246 -35.43 8.45 41.22
CA THR A 246 -36.14 7.50 42.09
C THR A 246 -35.83 7.65 43.58
N SER A 247 -35.57 8.87 44.04
CA SER A 247 -35.53 9.17 45.49
C SER A 247 -36.43 10.35 45.83
N LEU A 248 -37.69 10.05 46.13
CA LEU A 248 -38.61 10.95 46.84
C LEU A 248 -38.02 11.27 48.24
N PRO A 249 -38.09 12.53 48.72
CA PRO A 249 -37.53 12.90 50.01
C PRO A 249 -38.45 12.44 51.16
N MET A 250 -37.89 11.67 52.10
CA MET A 250 -38.46 11.47 53.43
C MET A 250 -38.16 12.68 54.31
N THR A 251 -39.17 13.47 54.69
CA THR A 251 -39.18 14.17 55.99
C THR A 251 -40.60 14.42 56.52
N ILE A 252 -41.01 13.53 57.44
CA ILE A 252 -41.59 13.77 58.78
C ILE A 252 -42.72 14.82 58.93
N ARG A 253 -43.89 14.40 59.43
CA ARG A 253 -44.44 14.84 60.74
C ARG A 253 -45.65 14.01 61.21
N GLN A 254 -45.66 13.82 62.54
CA GLN A 254 -46.53 13.01 63.39
C GLN A 254 -47.93 13.60 63.59
N ASN A 255 -48.77 12.79 64.26
CA ASN A 255 -50.11 13.04 64.82
C ASN A 255 -51.21 12.74 63.79
N GLU A 256 -52.24 11.91 64.04
CA GLU A 256 -53.02 11.69 65.25
C GLU A 256 -53.51 10.23 65.25
N MET A 257 -53.41 9.55 66.38
CA MET A 257 -54.04 8.26 66.63
C MET A 257 -54.84 8.43 67.93
N ASP A 258 -55.96 9.14 67.81
CA ASP A 258 -57.00 9.22 68.83
C ASP A 258 -58.30 8.68 68.22
N GLU A 259 -58.83 7.66 68.89
CA GLU A 259 -60.25 7.37 69.07
C GLU A 259 -61.16 7.17 67.83
N LYS A 260 -61.50 5.90 67.60
CA LYS A 260 -62.86 5.30 67.65
C LYS A 260 -62.84 4.01 66.82
N ASP A 261 -62.83 2.84 67.46
CA ASP A 261 -64.02 2.14 68.00
C ASP A 261 -65.18 2.03 67.00
N GLU A 262 -65.53 0.76 66.78
CA GLU A 262 -66.85 0.22 66.49
C GLU A 262 -67.39 0.16 65.04
N GLU A 263 -67.86 -1.06 64.73
CA GLU A 263 -68.92 -1.44 63.77
C GLU A 263 -68.54 -1.45 62.27
N ASP A 264 -68.82 -2.48 61.46
CA ASP A 264 -69.85 -3.52 61.59
C ASP A 264 -69.55 -4.76 60.71
N GLN A 265 -70.05 -5.90 61.14
CA GLN A 265 -70.24 -7.10 60.31
C GLN A 265 -71.56 -6.95 59.55
N THR A 266 -71.59 -7.46 58.31
CA THR A 266 -72.80 -7.78 57.50
C THR A 266 -73.72 -6.67 57.00
#